data_AF-A0A8T3PE79-F1
#
_entry.id   AF-A0A8T3PE79-F1
#
_cell.length_a   1.000
_cell.length_b   1.000
_cell.length_c   1.000
_cell.angle_alpha   90.00
_cell.angle_beta   90.00
_cell.angle_gamma   90.00
#
_symmetry.space_group_name_H-M   'P 1'
#
loop_
_entity.id
_entity.type
_entity.pdbx_description
1 polymer ?
#
loop_
_entity_poly.entity_id
_entity_poly.type
_entity_poly.pdbx_seq_one_letter_code
_entity_poly.pdbx_strand_id
1 'polypeptide(L)'
;MDGLITADEVKAVSRSEWAPDAATGSTSSQGSYFTNLRVAGVPIGDDQPPNTTVPLPGVGQVTFYETIASNGPDGVRLETIMIHVVVTDQDNPLGLPVGSEYRISMARTAAGPY
;
A
#
# COMPACT_ATOMS: atom_id res chain seq x y z
N MET A 1 -20.19 -11.43 -1.74
CA MET A 1 -19.97 -10.47 -0.65
C MET A 1 -19.66 -9.16 -1.34
N ASP A 2 -20.57 -8.19 -1.26
CA ASP A 2 -20.49 -6.97 -2.07
C ASP A 2 -19.75 -5.89 -1.29
N GLY A 3 -18.43 -6.09 -1.14
CA GLY A 3 -17.54 -5.08 -0.57
C GLY A 3 -17.28 -3.96 -1.57
N LEU A 4 -17.10 -2.72 -1.09
CA LEU A 4 -16.69 -1.60 -1.94
C LEU A 4 -15.30 -1.82 -2.56
N ILE A 5 -14.41 -2.51 -1.85
CA ILE A 5 -13.13 -3.00 -2.36
C ILE A 5 -13.09 -4.51 -2.08
N THR A 6 -12.82 -5.30 -3.10
CA THR A 6 -12.68 -6.76 -2.96
C THR A 6 -11.45 -7.25 -3.70
N ALA A 7 -10.80 -8.26 -3.13
CA ALA A 7 -9.75 -9.04 -3.77
C ALA A 7 -9.77 -10.45 -3.15
N ASP A 8 -9.40 -11.45 -3.94
CA ASP A 8 -9.34 -12.84 -3.47
C ASP A 8 -8.06 -13.08 -2.67
N GLU A 9 -6.97 -12.42 -3.06
CA GLU A 9 -5.71 -12.41 -2.33
C GLU A 9 -5.05 -11.03 -2.37
N VAL A 10 -4.42 -10.64 -1.26
CA VAL A 10 -3.65 -9.41 -1.14
C VAL A 10 -2.39 -9.69 -0.35
N LYS A 11 -1.23 -9.56 -1.00
CA LYS A 11 0.07 -9.79 -0.37
C LYS A 11 0.95 -8.56 -0.42
N ALA A 12 1.48 -8.17 0.74
CA ALA A 12 2.51 -7.16 0.86
C ALA A 12 3.86 -7.82 1.15
N VAL A 13 4.90 -7.37 0.45
CA VAL A 13 6.28 -7.73 0.71
C VAL A 13 7.11 -6.45 0.76
N SER A 14 8.01 -6.38 1.74
CA SER A 14 9.03 -5.34 1.81
C SER A 14 10.35 -5.99 2.21
N ARG A 15 11.40 -5.73 1.44
CA ARG A 15 12.78 -6.16 1.69
C ARG A 15 13.69 -4.93 1.74
N SER A 16 14.48 -4.82 2.80
CA SER A 16 15.58 -3.87 2.94
C SER A 16 16.88 -4.66 3.07
N GLU A 17 17.93 -4.19 2.42
CA GLU A 17 19.26 -4.80 2.50
C GLU A 17 20.32 -3.75 2.75
N TRP A 18 21.32 -4.12 3.56
CA TRP A 18 22.49 -3.29 3.82
C TRP A 18 23.72 -4.20 3.88
N ALA A 19 24.72 -3.94 3.03
CA ALA A 19 25.98 -4.67 3.06
C ALA A 19 27.01 -3.95 3.95
N PRO A 20 27.90 -4.67 4.66
CA PRO A 20 28.86 -4.08 5.59
C PRO A 20 29.81 -3.04 4.99
N ASP A 21 30.06 -3.09 3.69
CA ASP A 21 30.94 -2.21 2.91
C ASP A 21 30.19 -1.32 1.91
N ALA A 22 28.86 -1.36 1.90
CA ALA A 22 28.06 -0.52 1.02
C ALA A 22 27.93 0.90 1.58
N ALA A 23 28.10 1.88 0.69
CA ALA A 23 27.82 3.28 1.00
C ALA A 23 26.30 3.56 1.13
N THR A 24 25.45 2.69 0.57
CA THR A 24 23.99 2.80 0.58
C THR A 24 23.34 1.41 0.57
N GLY A 25 22.20 1.24 1.24
CA GLY A 25 21.38 0.03 1.14
C GLY A 25 20.41 0.04 -0.05
N SER A 26 19.67 -1.06 -0.22
CA SER A 26 18.62 -1.20 -1.23
C SER A 26 17.27 -1.58 -0.61
N THR A 27 16.19 -1.28 -1.33
CA THR A 27 14.84 -1.67 -0.96
C THR A 27 14.11 -2.30 -2.14
N SER A 28 13.24 -3.27 -1.87
CA SER A 28 12.42 -3.94 -2.88
C SER A 28 11.09 -4.38 -2.30
N SER A 29 10.01 -4.14 -3.03
CA SER A 29 8.67 -4.65 -2.72
C SER A 29 8.27 -5.85 -3.59
N GLN A 30 9.22 -6.45 -4.32
CA GLN A 30 8.97 -7.55 -5.23
C GLN A 30 8.28 -8.73 -4.51
N GLY A 31 7.25 -9.27 -5.16
CA GLY A 31 6.40 -10.33 -4.60
C GLY A 31 5.15 -9.82 -3.89
N SER A 32 4.92 -8.50 -3.88
CA SER A 32 3.62 -7.91 -3.55
C SER A 32 2.65 -8.05 -4.73
N TYR A 33 1.40 -8.40 -4.48
CA TYR A 33 0.39 -8.58 -5.53
C TYR A 33 -1.04 -8.53 -5.01
N PHE A 34 -1.98 -8.38 -5.95
CA PHE A 34 -3.40 -8.63 -5.76
C PHE A 34 -3.86 -9.83 -6.60
N THR A 35 -5.02 -10.38 -6.29
CA THR A 35 -5.74 -11.30 -7.17
C THR A 35 -7.20 -10.90 -7.24
N ASN A 36 -7.72 -10.72 -8.45
CA ASN A 36 -9.10 -10.30 -8.73
C ASN A 36 -9.50 -9.00 -8.02
N LEU A 37 -8.62 -7.99 -8.05
CA LEU A 37 -8.90 -6.68 -7.43
C LEU A 37 -10.05 -5.96 -8.13
N ARG A 38 -11.04 -5.55 -7.35
CA ARG A 38 -12.22 -4.80 -7.80
C ARG A 38 -12.53 -3.64 -6.86
N VAL A 39 -13.08 -2.58 -7.44
CA VAL A 39 -13.67 -1.44 -6.74
C VAL A 39 -15.09 -1.26 -7.22
N ALA A 40 -16.06 -1.25 -6.30
CA ALA A 40 -17.49 -1.18 -6.60
C ALA A 40 -17.93 -2.21 -7.67
N GLY A 41 -17.35 -3.41 -7.64
CA GLY A 41 -17.62 -4.49 -8.59
C GLY A 41 -16.87 -4.40 -9.93
N VAL A 42 -16.24 -3.25 -10.24
CA VAL A 42 -15.45 -3.04 -11.46
C VAL A 42 -14.05 -3.60 -11.28
N PRO A 43 -13.55 -4.47 -12.18
CA PRO A 43 -12.16 -4.91 -12.18
C PRO A 43 -11.22 -3.73 -12.36
N ILE A 44 -10.25 -3.59 -11.45
CA ILE A 44 -9.18 -2.60 -11.57
C ILE A 44 -7.92 -3.23 -12.17
N GLY A 45 -7.77 -4.56 -12.01
CA GLY A 45 -6.64 -5.34 -12.50
C GLY A 45 -5.58 -5.55 -11.41
N ASP A 46 -4.87 -6.66 -11.51
CA ASP A 46 -3.98 -7.15 -10.44
C ASP A 46 -2.55 -6.56 -10.49
N ASP A 47 -2.19 -5.97 -11.62
CA ASP A 47 -0.88 -5.34 -11.88
C ASP A 47 -1.00 -3.80 -11.78
N GLN A 48 -1.44 -3.31 -10.61
CA GLN A 48 -1.45 -1.87 -10.37
C GLN A 48 -0.02 -1.36 -10.18
N PRO A 49 0.40 -0.30 -10.88
CA PRO A 49 1.65 0.38 -10.56
C PRO A 49 1.69 0.83 -9.09
N PRO A 50 2.87 0.87 -8.45
CA PRO A 50 2.99 1.41 -7.11
C PRO A 50 2.44 2.84 -6.99
N ASN A 51 1.79 3.13 -5.85
CA ASN A 51 1.18 4.43 -5.52
C ASN A 51 0.05 4.85 -6.47
N THR A 52 -0.74 3.89 -6.95
CA THR A 52 -1.89 4.18 -7.80
C THR A 52 -3.09 4.60 -6.95
N THR A 53 -3.45 5.88 -7.00
CA THR A 53 -4.63 6.40 -6.30
C THR A 53 -5.86 6.39 -7.20
N VAL A 54 -6.97 5.86 -6.69
CA VAL A 54 -8.27 5.79 -7.35
C VAL A 54 -9.33 6.43 -6.45
N PRO A 55 -10.26 7.24 -6.99
CA PRO A 55 -11.41 7.71 -6.23
C PRO A 55 -12.28 6.55 -5.75
N LEU A 56 -12.79 6.65 -4.52
CA LEU A 56 -13.84 5.78 -3.97
C LEU A 56 -15.12 6.60 -3.83
N PRO A 57 -16.02 6.59 -4.83
CA PRO A 57 -17.24 7.38 -4.81
C PRO A 57 -18.05 7.16 -3.53
N GLY A 58 -18.40 8.27 -2.86
CA GLY A 58 -19.14 8.25 -1.61
C GLY A 58 -18.33 7.87 -0.38
N VAL A 59 -17.00 7.75 -0.43
CA VAL A 59 -16.15 7.48 0.75
C VAL A 59 -14.92 8.38 0.76
N GLY A 60 -14.19 8.46 -0.35
CA GLY A 60 -12.98 9.26 -0.45
C GLY A 60 -12.04 8.73 -1.53
N GLN A 61 -10.87 8.22 -1.12
CA GLN A 61 -9.86 7.71 -2.05
C GLN A 61 -9.18 6.45 -1.52
N VAL A 62 -8.68 5.62 -2.43
CA VAL A 62 -7.81 4.48 -2.13
C VAL A 62 -6.51 4.61 -2.90
N THR A 63 -5.38 4.39 -2.23
CA THR A 63 -4.10 4.18 -2.87
C THR A 63 -3.78 2.68 -2.84
N PHE A 64 -3.60 2.12 -4.03
CA PHE A 64 -3.16 0.74 -4.22
C PHE A 64 -1.64 0.69 -4.31
N TYR A 65 -1.09 -0.35 -3.69
CA TYR A 65 0.35 -0.65 -3.71
C TYR A 65 1.19 0.58 -3.35
N GLU A 66 0.86 1.24 -2.25
CA GLU A 66 1.61 2.38 -1.74
C GLU A 66 2.97 1.93 -1.22
N THR A 67 4.04 2.56 -1.71
CA THR A 67 5.41 2.28 -1.30
C THR A 67 6.05 3.54 -0.74
N ILE A 68 6.38 3.52 0.55
CA ILE A 68 7.05 4.61 1.25
C ILE A 68 8.46 4.14 1.56
N ALA A 69 9.42 4.60 0.77
CA ALA A 69 10.84 4.29 0.94
C ALA A 69 11.59 5.48 1.53
N SER A 70 12.54 5.19 2.42
CA SER A 70 13.53 6.16 2.90
C SER A 70 14.90 5.52 2.81
N ASN A 71 15.80 6.13 2.03
CA ASN A 71 17.15 5.62 1.81
C ASN A 71 18.16 6.71 2.16
N GLY A 72 19.10 6.41 3.05
CA GLY A 72 20.15 7.34 3.44
C GLY A 72 21.40 6.64 3.97
N PRO A 73 22.43 7.42 4.37
CA PRO A 73 23.69 6.89 4.89
C PRO A 73 23.51 6.07 6.19
N ASP A 74 22.47 6.38 6.96
CA ASP A 74 22.19 5.75 8.25
C ASP A 74 21.27 4.51 8.14
N GLY A 75 20.87 4.15 6.91
CA GLY A 75 20.02 3.00 6.67
C GLY A 75 18.98 3.21 5.57
N VAL A 76 18.27 2.13 5.26
CA VAL A 76 17.17 2.07 4.32
C VAL A 76 15.94 1.45 4.96
N ARG A 77 14.77 2.02 4.67
CA ARG A 77 13.47 1.53 5.13
C ARG A 77 12.52 1.47 3.96
N LEU A 78 11.68 0.44 3.95
CA LEU A 78 10.56 0.32 3.04
C LEU A 78 9.29 -0.07 3.80
N GLU A 79 8.22 0.66 3.51
CA GLU A 79 6.86 0.35 3.91
C GLU A 79 6.02 0.16 2.65
N THR A 80 5.38 -1.00 2.53
CA THR A 80 4.48 -1.34 1.43
C THR A 80 3.10 -1.57 2.01
N ILE A 81 2.10 -0.84 1.51
CA ILE A 81 0.69 -0.96 1.90
C ILE A 81 -0.10 -1.28 0.65
N MET A 82 -0.75 -2.43 0.59
CA MET A 82 -1.44 -2.83 -0.64
C MET A 82 -2.75 -2.07 -0.82
N ILE A 83 -3.50 -1.81 0.24
CA ILE A 83 -4.72 -1.01 0.16
C ILE A 83 -4.68 0.03 1.26
N HIS A 84 -4.56 1.30 0.90
CA HIS A 84 -4.65 2.42 1.82
C HIS A 84 -5.87 3.28 1.47
N VAL A 85 -6.91 3.23 2.29
CA VAL A 85 -8.10 4.06 2.14
C VAL A 85 -8.02 5.28 3.04
N VAL A 86 -8.31 6.45 2.48
CA VAL A 86 -8.50 7.70 3.23
C VAL A 86 -9.93 8.18 3.03
N VAL A 87 -10.66 8.33 4.12
CA VAL A 87 -12.03 8.86 4.11
C VAL A 87 -11.96 10.37 4.00
N THR A 88 -12.50 10.91 2.91
CA THR A 88 -12.53 12.36 2.66
C THR A 88 -13.95 12.89 2.47
N ASP A 89 -14.93 12.00 2.31
CA ASP A 89 -16.33 12.36 2.14
C ASP A 89 -17.05 12.41 3.50
N GLN A 90 -17.59 13.58 3.84
CA GLN A 90 -18.34 13.81 5.06
C GLN A 90 -19.62 12.97 5.11
N ASP A 91 -20.26 12.78 3.96
CA ASP A 91 -21.59 12.18 3.86
C ASP A 91 -21.50 10.71 3.44
N ASN A 92 -20.35 10.07 3.72
CA ASN A 92 -20.14 8.67 3.36
C ASN A 92 -21.17 7.76 4.03
N PRO A 93 -21.76 6.81 3.30
CA PRO A 93 -22.87 5.98 3.80
C PRO A 93 -22.42 4.98 4.88
N LEU A 94 -21.12 4.83 5.08
CA LEU A 94 -20.52 3.99 6.11
C LEU A 94 -20.43 4.72 7.47
N GLY A 95 -20.73 6.02 7.52
CA GLY A 95 -20.68 6.83 8.75
C GLY A 95 -19.26 6.99 9.30
N LEU A 96 -18.24 6.82 8.46
CA LEU A 96 -16.84 6.90 8.87
C LEU A 96 -16.43 8.37 9.05
N PRO A 97 -15.67 8.72 10.10
CA PRO A 97 -15.16 10.07 10.25
C PRO A 97 -14.22 10.46 9.10
N VAL A 98 -14.35 11.68 8.59
CA VAL A 98 -13.37 12.26 7.66
C VAL A 98 -12.00 12.31 8.30
N GLY A 99 -10.97 11.96 7.53
CA GLY A 99 -9.59 11.80 8.00
C GLY A 99 -9.27 10.41 8.55
N SER A 100 -10.23 9.48 8.58
CA SER A 100 -9.95 8.09 8.92
C SER A 100 -9.08 7.43 7.85
N GLU A 101 -8.06 6.70 8.27
CA GLU A 101 -7.18 5.90 7.41
C GLU A 101 -7.36 4.41 7.69
N TYR A 102 -7.45 3.61 6.63
CA TYR A 102 -7.47 2.15 6.71
C TYR A 102 -6.35 1.58 5.85
N ARG A 103 -5.45 0.82 6.47
CA ARG A 103 -4.29 0.20 5.81
C ARG A 103 -4.41 -1.31 5.90
N ILE A 104 -4.54 -1.99 4.75
CA ILE A 104 -4.76 -3.43 4.65
C ILE A 104 -3.59 -4.06 3.90
N SER A 105 -3.11 -5.20 4.43
CA SER A 105 -1.92 -5.94 3.97
C SER A 105 -0.70 -5.01 3.89
N MET A 106 0.02 -4.93 5.01
CA MET A 106 1.18 -4.07 5.18
C MET A 106 2.43 -4.90 5.44
N ALA A 107 3.54 -4.50 4.84
CA ALA A 107 4.87 -4.99 5.16
C ALA A 107 5.83 -3.82 5.42
N ARG A 108 6.61 -3.92 6.49
CA ARG A 108 7.61 -2.91 6.88
C ARG A 108 8.95 -3.59 7.13
N THR A 109 10.01 -2.94 6.70
CA THR A 109 11.37 -3.42 6.88
C THR A 109 12.33 -2.25 6.96
N ALA A 110 13.45 -2.46 7.64
CA ALA A 110 14.56 -1.53 7.69
C ALA A 110 15.88 -2.32 7.77
N ALA A 111 16.93 -1.77 7.18
CA ALA A 111 18.30 -2.26 7.29
C ALA A 111 19.25 -1.07 7.41
N GLY A 112 20.34 -1.21 8.13
CA GLY A 112 21.34 -0.16 8.31
C GLY A 112 22.72 -0.74 8.59
N PRO A 113 23.74 0.12 8.71
CA PRO A 113 25.08 -0.33 9.06
C PRO A 113 25.08 -1.02 10.43
N TYR A 114 25.81 -2.14 10.53
CA TYR A 114 26.01 -2.90 11.77
C TYR A 114 27.15 -2.34 12.61
#